data_AF-A0A519ZZG2-F1
#
_entry.id   AF-A0A519ZZG2-F1
#
_cell.length_a   1.000
_cell.length_b   1.000
_cell.length_c   1.000
_cell.angle_alpha   90.00
_cell.angle_beta   90.00
_cell.angle_gamma   90.00
#
_symmetry.space_group_name_H-M   'P 1'
#
loop_
_entity.id
_entity.type
_entity.pdbx_description
1 polymer ?
#
loop_
_entity_poly.entity_id
_entity_poly.type
_entity_poly.pdbx_seq_one_letter_code
_entity_poly.pdbx_strand_id
1 'polypeptide(L)'
;MIVDTRFRSEAPEMMDDFEMEGEILQDALDKIASINQLLGGNKVTVDGVRKLLENNPTEKIIRITDIGCGNGDMLRTLSKYAKKNNLNFELL
;
A
#
# COMPACT_ATOMS: atom_id res chain seq x y z
N MET A 1 -10.62 -28.96 -6.66
CA MET A 1 -9.32 -29.58 -6.96
C MET A 1 -8.29 -28.88 -6.09
N ILE A 2 -7.47 -29.61 -5.32
CA ILE A 2 -6.43 -28.99 -4.49
C ILE A 2 -5.23 -28.73 -5.42
N VAL A 3 -4.75 -27.50 -5.44
CA VAL A 3 -3.59 -27.10 -6.26
C VAL A 3 -2.32 -27.65 -5.59
N ASP A 4 -1.45 -28.30 -6.37
CA ASP A 4 -0.14 -28.74 -5.90
C ASP A 4 0.81 -27.54 -5.82
N THR A 5 1.24 -27.20 -4.61
CA THR A 5 2.12 -26.05 -4.33
C THR A 5 3.55 -26.47 -4.00
N ARG A 6 3.97 -27.71 -4.31
CA ARG A 6 5.33 -28.22 -4.03
C ARG A 6 6.42 -27.51 -4.85
N PHE A 7 6.09 -27.11 -6.07
CA PHE A 7 6.99 -26.40 -6.96
C PHE A 7 6.35 -25.07 -7.37
N ARG A 8 7.17 -24.04 -7.58
CA ARG A 8 6.70 -22.77 -8.13
C ARG A 8 6.18 -23.02 -9.56
N SER A 9 5.08 -22.38 -9.91
CA SER A 9 4.62 -22.36 -11.31
C SER A 9 5.65 -21.63 -12.19
N GLU A 10 5.91 -22.17 -13.39
CA GLU A 10 6.68 -21.49 -14.44
C GLU A 10 5.79 -20.72 -15.42
N ALA A 11 4.47 -20.74 -15.21
CA ALA A 11 3.55 -19.96 -16.03
C ALA A 11 3.85 -18.45 -15.84
N PRO A 12 3.81 -17.64 -16.93
CA PRO A 12 3.98 -16.20 -16.83
C PRO A 12 2.98 -15.56 -15.86
N GLU A 13 3.44 -14.61 -15.05
CA GLU A 13 2.57 -13.83 -14.16
C GLU A 13 1.96 -12.65 -14.94
N MET A 14 0.64 -12.53 -14.91
CA MET A 14 -0.06 -11.51 -15.70
C MET A 14 0.34 -10.07 -15.36
N MET A 15 0.73 -9.80 -14.11
CA MET A 15 1.15 -8.46 -13.66
C MET A 15 2.61 -8.13 -14.01
N ASP A 16 3.39 -9.09 -14.52
CA ASP A 16 4.75 -8.84 -15.02
C ASP A 16 4.74 -8.20 -16.42
N ASP A 17 3.56 -8.11 -17.06
CA ASP A 17 3.38 -7.41 -18.33
C ASP A 17 3.30 -5.89 -18.11
N PHE A 18 4.34 -5.17 -18.54
CA PHE A 18 4.39 -3.70 -18.44
C PHE A 18 3.42 -2.98 -19.38
N GLU A 19 2.84 -3.68 -20.36
CA GLU A 19 1.78 -3.13 -21.23
C GLU A 19 0.39 -3.29 -20.62
N MET A 20 0.26 -3.97 -19.46
CA MET A 20 -1.02 -4.13 -18.77
C MET A 20 -1.56 -2.78 -18.28
N GLU A 21 -2.74 -2.39 -18.75
CA GLU A 21 -3.38 -1.13 -18.40
C GLU A 21 -4.92 -1.22 -18.35
N GLY A 22 -5.58 -0.09 -18.12
CA GLY A 22 -7.04 0.01 -18.15
C GLY A 22 -7.76 -0.69 -16.99
N GLU A 23 -8.94 -1.25 -17.28
CA GLU A 23 -9.83 -1.83 -16.25
C GLU A 23 -9.23 -3.05 -15.56
N ILE A 24 -8.47 -3.88 -16.29
CA ILE A 24 -7.89 -5.11 -15.73
C ILE A 24 -6.83 -4.77 -14.67
N LEU A 25 -5.96 -3.78 -14.95
CA LEU A 25 -4.96 -3.32 -13.98
C LEU A 25 -5.63 -2.70 -12.76
N GLN A 26 -6.66 -1.86 -12.96
CA GLN A 26 -7.40 -1.23 -11.86
C GLN A 26 -8.07 -2.27 -10.95
N ASP A 27 -8.80 -3.23 -11.54
CA ASP A 27 -9.46 -4.31 -10.78
C ASP A 27 -8.45 -5.17 -10.01
N ALA A 28 -7.29 -5.48 -10.60
CA ALA A 28 -6.23 -6.20 -9.92
C ALA A 28 -5.69 -5.41 -8.70
N LEU A 29 -5.37 -4.12 -8.88
CA LEU A 29 -4.87 -3.26 -7.80
C LEU A 29 -5.91 -3.04 -6.70
N ASP A 30 -7.19 -2.91 -7.05
CA ASP A 30 -8.28 -2.75 -6.08
C ASP A 30 -8.53 -4.03 -5.26
N LYS A 31 -8.40 -5.20 -5.88
CA LYS A 31 -8.43 -6.49 -5.17
C LYS A 31 -7.25 -6.61 -4.22
N ILE A 32 -6.04 -6.28 -4.66
CA ILE A 32 -4.84 -6.27 -3.80
C ILE A 32 -5.03 -5.33 -2.63
N ALA A 33 -5.52 -4.11 -2.86
CA ALA A 33 -5.80 -3.13 -1.81
C ALA A 33 -6.83 -3.68 -0.80
N SER A 34 -7.93 -4.28 -1.27
CA SER A 34 -8.95 -4.87 -0.42
C SER A 34 -8.40 -6.00 0.46
N ILE A 35 -7.57 -6.87 -0.11
CA ILE A 35 -6.89 -7.95 0.63
C ILE A 35 -5.92 -7.37 1.67
N ASN A 36 -5.11 -6.38 1.30
CA ASN A 36 -4.16 -5.74 2.21
C ASN A 36 -4.86 -5.04 3.39
N GLN A 37 -5.99 -4.39 3.14
CA GLN A 37 -6.81 -3.80 4.19
C GLN A 37 -7.41 -4.87 5.11
N LEU A 38 -7.93 -5.96 4.55
CA LEU A 38 -8.57 -7.05 5.31
C LEU A 38 -7.57 -7.83 6.18
N LEU A 39 -6.40 -8.15 5.62
CA LEU A 39 -5.35 -8.92 6.31
C LEU A 39 -4.46 -8.03 7.19
N GLY A 40 -4.70 -6.72 7.21
CA GLY A 40 -3.97 -5.77 8.06
C GLY A 40 -2.58 -5.39 7.54
N GLY A 41 -2.28 -5.59 6.26
CA GLY A 41 -1.02 -5.19 5.64
C GLY A 41 -0.70 -3.70 5.86
N ASN A 42 -1.72 -2.85 5.70
CA ASN A 42 -1.57 -1.39 5.89
C ASN A 42 -1.24 -1.01 7.34
N LYS A 43 -1.64 -1.83 8.33
CA LYS A 43 -1.43 -1.56 9.75
C LYS A 43 0.06 -1.55 10.09
N VAL A 44 0.83 -2.46 9.49
CA VAL A 44 2.28 -2.56 9.73
C VAL A 44 2.98 -1.24 9.36
N THR A 45 2.66 -0.70 8.18
CA THR A 45 3.22 0.58 7.72
C THR A 45 2.78 1.74 8.61
N VAL A 46 1.49 1.82 8.97
CA VAL A 46 0.98 2.88 9.86
C VAL A 46 1.65 2.82 11.23
N ASP A 47 1.84 1.63 11.80
CA ASP A 47 2.52 1.45 13.08
C ASP A 47 4.02 1.79 12.98
N GLY A 48 4.67 1.49 11.86
CA GLY A 48 6.04 1.91 11.58
C GLY A 48 6.18 3.44 11.51
N VAL A 49 5.31 4.10 10.75
CA VAL A 49 5.27 5.57 10.66
C VAL A 49 5.00 6.18 12.04
N ARG A 50 4.04 5.65 12.79
CA ARG A 50 3.76 6.10 14.16
C ARG A 50 5.02 6.07 15.01
N LYS A 51 5.73 4.94 15.05
CA LYS A 51 6.98 4.77 15.84
C LYS A 51 8.06 5.77 15.44
N LEU A 52 8.25 6.00 14.14
CA LEU A 52 9.23 6.97 13.64
C LEU A 52 8.88 8.42 14.04
N LEU A 53 7.60 8.69 14.29
CA LEU A 53 7.10 10.03 14.61
C LEU A 53 6.88 10.28 16.11
N GLU A 54 7.08 9.30 17.00
CA GLU A 54 6.74 9.38 18.44
C GLU A 54 7.35 10.60 19.16
N ASN A 55 8.51 11.09 18.73
CA ASN A 55 9.20 12.23 19.35
C ASN A 55 9.30 13.46 18.43
N ASN A 56 8.53 13.51 17.34
CA ASN A 56 8.58 14.62 16.40
C ASN A 56 7.51 15.67 16.71
N PRO A 57 7.84 16.98 16.62
CA PRO A 57 6.85 18.03 16.78
C PRO A 57 5.81 17.97 15.66
N THR A 58 4.53 17.99 16.03
CA THR A 58 3.35 17.87 15.13
C THR A 58 3.23 19.01 14.11
N GLU A 59 3.96 20.11 14.32
CA GLU A 59 3.91 21.33 13.51
C GLU A 59 4.76 21.24 12.22
N LYS A 60 5.65 20.25 12.11
CA LYS A 60 6.52 20.10 10.93
C LYS A 60 5.79 19.39 9.79
N ILE A 61 6.07 19.82 8.55
CA ILE A 61 5.70 19.08 7.35
C ILE A 61 6.56 17.81 7.29
N ILE A 62 5.90 16.65 7.19
CA ILE A 62 6.54 15.35 7.01
C ILE A 62 6.24 14.89 5.59
N ARG A 63 7.28 14.76 4.76
CA ARG A 63 7.15 14.28 3.39
C ARG A 63 7.35 12.77 3.34
N ILE A 64 6.40 12.05 2.75
CA ILE A 64 6.44 10.59 2.57
C ILE A 64 6.25 10.30 1.08
N THR A 65 7.12 9.46 0.52
CA THR A 65 7.07 9.02 -0.87
C THR A 65 6.85 7.51 -0.90
N ASP A 66 5.89 7.04 -1.70
CA ASP A 66 5.60 5.61 -1.87
C ASP A 66 6.03 5.13 -3.27
N ILE A 67 7.05 4.29 -3.33
CA ILE A 67 7.64 3.81 -4.59
C ILE A 67 6.94 2.50 -4.97
N GLY A 68 6.27 2.50 -6.13
CA GLY A 68 5.42 1.37 -6.52
C GLY A 68 4.07 1.38 -5.79
N CYS A 69 3.47 2.56 -5.61
CA CYS A 69 2.26 2.76 -4.82
C CYS A 69 0.99 2.10 -5.40
N GLY A 70 1.06 1.52 -6.60
CA GLY A 70 -0.06 0.88 -7.27
C GLY A 70 -1.22 1.86 -7.46
N ASN A 71 -2.40 1.51 -6.93
CA ASN A 71 -3.55 2.41 -6.96
C ASN A 71 -3.50 3.52 -5.89
N GLY A 72 -2.45 3.61 -5.07
CA GLY A 72 -2.27 4.62 -4.00
C GLY A 72 -2.97 4.30 -2.68
N ASP A 73 -3.34 3.04 -2.44
CA ASP A 73 -4.04 2.63 -1.21
C ASP A 73 -3.27 2.97 0.08
N MET A 74 -1.95 2.76 0.07
CA MET A 74 -1.13 3.01 1.25
C MET A 74 -1.05 4.51 1.58
N LEU A 75 -0.83 5.36 0.57
CA LEU A 75 -0.84 6.82 0.73
C LEU A 75 -2.20 7.33 1.22
N ARG A 76 -3.32 6.81 0.69
CA ARG A 76 -4.67 7.16 1.20
C ARG A 76 -4.84 6.77 2.66
N THR A 77 -4.31 5.61 3.06
CA THR A 77 -4.35 5.15 4.46
C THR A 77 -3.52 6.07 5.36
N LEU A 78 -2.30 6.46 4.95
CA LEU A 78 -1.47 7.42 5.68
C LEU A 78 -2.12 8.81 5.77
N SER A 79 -2.80 9.26 4.72
CA SER A 79 -3.56 10.52 4.73
C SER A 79 -4.66 10.51 5.80
N LYS A 80 -5.42 9.42 5.90
CA LYS A 80 -6.45 9.25 6.94
C LYS A 80 -5.84 9.23 8.34
N TYR A 81 -4.71 8.54 8.52
CA TYR A 81 -3.97 8.53 9.77
C TYR A 81 -3.48 9.94 10.17
N ALA A 82 -2.91 10.69 9.23
CA ALA A 82 -2.43 12.05 9.47
C ALA A 82 -3.57 12.98 9.93
N LYS A 83 -4.71 12.95 9.21
CA LYS A 83 -5.90 13.73 9.57
C LYS A 83 -6.42 13.40 10.97
N LYS A 84 -6.42 12.12 11.35
CA LYS A 84 -6.88 11.67 12.67
C LYS A 84 -5.96 12.12 13.83
N ASN A 85 -4.68 12.32 13.55
CA ASN A 85 -3.66 12.64 14.56
C ASN A 85 -3.13 14.08 14.45
N ASN A 86 -3.78 14.95 13.68
CA ASN A 86 -3.37 16.33 13.44
C ASN A 86 -1.91 16.46 12.95
N LEU A 87 -1.48 15.57 12.05
CA LEU A 87 -0.16 15.60 11.44
C LEU A 87 -0.20 16.25 10.06
N ASN A 88 0.86 16.96 9.70
CA ASN A 88 0.99 17.60 8.39
C ASN A 88 1.82 16.72 7.44
N PHE A 89 1.14 15.83 6.71
CA PHE A 89 1.80 14.94 5.74
C PHE A 89 1.73 15.53 4.32
N GLU A 90 2.88 15.59 3.66
CA GLU A 90 2.98 15.76 2.21
C GLU A 90 3.24 14.37 1.59
N LEU A 91 2.26 13.87 0.83
CA LEU A 91 2.27 12.51 0.29
C LEU A 91 2.53 12.55 -1.21
N LEU A 92 3.55 11.81 -1.64
CA LEU A 92 4.06 11.77 -3.02
C LEU A 92 4.00 10.35 -3.58
#